data_AF-A0A0R0JVL8-F1
#
_entry.id   AF-A0A0R0JVL8-F1
#
_cell.length_a   1.000
_cell.length_b   1.000
_cell.length_c   1.000
_cell.angle_alpha   90.00
_cell.angle_beta   90.00
_cell.angle_gamma   90.00
#
_symmetry.space_group_name_H-M   'P 1'
#
loop_
_entity.id
_entity.type
_entity.pdbx_description
1 polymer ?
#
loop_
_entity_poly.entity_id
_entity_poly.type
_entity_poly.pdbx_seq_one_letter_code
_entity_poly.pdbx_strand_id
1 'polypeptide(L)'
;TASTGKLQLLRDLGVDLPIDYTKENFEDLPEKYDLVYDAVGQGDRAFKAVKEGGKVVTIVPPGHPPAIFFVLTSKGSTPVPFSQVIEAISYLETSRATGKVVIYPIP
;
A
#
# COMPACT_ATOMS: atom_id res chain seq x y z
N THR A 1 2.70 1.43 6.46
CA THR A 1 1.91 2.43 7.20
C THR A 1 0.45 2.34 6.79
N ALA A 2 -0.50 2.81 7.60
CA ALA A 2 -1.90 2.95 7.21
C ALA A 2 -2.59 4.08 8.00
N SER A 3 -3.79 4.48 7.61
CA SER A 3 -4.59 5.45 8.37
C SER A 3 -5.11 4.82 9.66
N THR A 4 -5.41 5.63 10.69
CA THR A 4 -5.90 5.17 12.00
C THR A 4 -6.93 4.02 11.95
N GLY A 5 -7.97 4.12 11.12
CA GLY A 5 -9.02 3.10 11.03
C GLY A 5 -8.58 1.74 10.47
N LYS A 6 -7.38 1.64 9.89
CA LYS A 6 -6.83 0.42 9.27
C LYS A 6 -5.71 -0.22 10.11
N LEU A 7 -5.38 0.32 11.28
CA LEU A 7 -4.29 -0.22 12.09
C LEU A 7 -4.59 -1.62 12.64
N GLN A 8 -5.85 -1.92 12.96
CA GLN A 8 -6.23 -3.26 13.41
C GLN A 8 -6.05 -4.30 12.30
N LEU A 9 -6.43 -3.95 11.07
CA LEU A 9 -6.19 -4.81 9.92
C LEU A 9 -4.70 -5.11 9.73
N LEU A 10 -3.81 -4.14 9.91
CA LEU A 10 -2.37 -4.39 9.85
C LEU A 10 -1.93 -5.41 10.91
N ARG A 11 -2.43 -5.28 12.14
CA ARG A 11 -2.15 -6.25 13.22
C ARG A 11 -2.65 -7.64 12.89
N ASP A 12 -3.88 -7.75 12.36
CA ASP A 12 -4.49 -9.03 11.98
C ASP A 12 -3.72 -9.71 10.83
N LEU A 13 -3.05 -8.93 9.97
CA LEU A 13 -2.16 -9.41 8.91
C LEU A 13 -0.74 -9.77 9.40
N GLY A 14 -0.45 -9.63 10.70
CA GLY A 14 0.84 -9.99 11.29
C GLY A 14 1.90 -8.89 11.24
N VAL A 15 1.51 -7.61 11.12
CA VAL A 15 2.46 -6.48 11.20
C VAL A 15 2.89 -6.23 12.65
N ASP A 16 4.19 -6.34 12.93
CA ASP A 16 4.77 -6.09 14.25
C ASP A 16 4.65 -4.61 14.69
N LEU A 17 4.92 -3.68 13.76
CA LEU A 17 4.90 -2.23 14.01
C LEU A 17 3.95 -1.49 13.05
N PRO A 18 2.65 -1.38 13.39
CA PRO A 18 1.69 -0.62 12.59
C PRO A 18 1.85 0.89 12.81
N ILE A 19 2.37 1.60 11.80
CA ILE A 19 2.55 3.07 11.83
C ILE A 19 1.33 3.79 11.24
N ASP A 20 0.78 4.75 12.01
CA ASP A 20 -0.33 5.61 11.63
C ASP A 20 0.16 6.86 10.89
N TYR A 21 0.10 6.86 9.55
CA TYR A 21 0.65 7.97 8.76
C TYR A 21 -0.10 9.29 8.98
N THR A 22 -1.29 9.27 9.57
CA THR A 22 -2.05 10.49 9.86
C THR A 22 -1.59 11.17 11.15
N LYS A 23 -0.69 10.55 11.92
CA LYS A 23 -0.20 11.04 13.21
C LYS A 23 1.30 11.29 13.23
N GLU A 24 2.04 10.53 12.43
CA GLU A 24 3.50 10.61 12.37
C GLU A 24 4.02 10.28 10.97
N ASN A 25 5.21 10.78 10.67
CA ASN A 25 5.93 10.49 9.43
C ASN A 25 6.88 9.32 9.65
N PHE A 26 6.74 8.26 8.85
CA PHE A 26 7.56 7.06 9.00
C PHE A 26 9.05 7.32 8.72
N GLU A 27 9.38 8.30 7.88
CA GLU A 27 10.76 8.65 7.55
C GLU A 27 11.50 9.36 8.70
N ASP A 28 10.74 9.97 9.62
CA ASP A 28 11.27 10.71 10.77
C ASP A 28 11.55 9.77 11.95
N LEU A 29 11.13 8.50 11.86
CA LEU A 29 11.39 7.50 12.88
C LEU A 29 12.88 7.14 12.95
N PRO A 30 13.41 6.89 14.17
CA PRO A 30 14.80 6.50 14.36
C PRO A 30 15.08 5.10 13.81
N GLU A 31 14.09 4.22 13.80
CA GLU A 31 14.19 2.90 13.20
C GLU A 31 14.28 3.00 11.68
N LYS A 32 15.25 2.30 11.11
CA LYS A 32 15.47 2.19 9.65
C LYS A 32 15.39 0.74 9.23
N TYR A 33 14.96 0.50 8.00
CA TYR A 33 14.65 -0.84 7.48
C TYR A 33 15.64 -1.29 6.40
N ASP A 34 15.91 -2.59 6.30
CA ASP A 34 16.78 -3.15 5.26
C ASP A 34 16.13 -3.11 3.86
N LEU A 35 14.78 -3.16 3.82
CA LEU A 35 13.96 -3.06 2.63
C LEU A 35 12.77 -2.13 2.90
N VAL A 36 12.52 -1.18 2.00
CA VAL A 36 11.28 -0.39 1.98
C VAL A 36 10.50 -0.71 0.71
N TYR A 37 9.28 -1.18 0.87
CA TYR A 37 8.35 -1.42 -0.24
C TYR A 37 7.34 -0.27 -0.30
N ASP A 38 7.51 0.61 -1.29
CA ASP A 38 6.58 1.69 -1.60
C ASP A 38 5.43 1.22 -2.51
N ALA A 39 4.24 1.15 -1.94
CA ALA A 39 2.99 0.85 -2.66
C ALA A 39 2.09 2.09 -2.84
N VAL A 40 2.63 3.29 -2.60
CA VAL A 40 1.86 4.56 -2.57
C VAL A 40 2.42 5.60 -3.55
N GLY A 41 3.71 5.56 -3.86
CA GLY A 41 4.39 6.56 -4.70
C GLY A 41 5.15 7.61 -3.87
N GLN A 42 5.73 7.21 -2.74
CA GLN A 42 6.48 8.07 -1.82
C GLN A 42 7.97 7.73 -1.77
N GLY A 43 8.57 7.45 -2.94
CA GLY A 43 9.98 7.06 -3.09
C GLY A 43 10.97 7.93 -2.29
N ASP A 44 10.84 9.26 -2.37
CA ASP A 44 11.73 10.19 -1.64
C ASP A 44 11.69 10.01 -0.11
N ARG A 45 10.52 9.67 0.45
CA ARG A 45 10.35 9.37 1.87
C ARG A 45 10.88 7.97 2.20
N ALA A 46 10.65 7.00 1.30
CA ALA A 46 11.18 5.64 1.45
C ALA A 46 12.72 5.61 1.55
N PHE A 47 13.42 6.45 0.77
CA PHE A 47 14.89 6.56 0.85
C PHE A 47 15.41 7.10 2.18
N LYS A 48 14.61 7.84 2.94
CA LYS A 48 14.97 8.30 4.29
C LYS A 48 14.70 7.25 5.38
N ALA A 49 13.92 6.22 5.07
CA ALA A 49 13.57 5.15 5.98
C ALA A 49 14.42 3.87 5.79
N VAL A 50 15.20 3.80 4.71
CA VAL A 50 16.08 2.66 4.42
C VAL A 50 17.45 2.83 5.09
N LYS A 51 18.04 1.73 5.57
CA LYS A 51 19.43 1.71 6.03
C LYS A 51 20.40 1.92 4.87
N GLU A 52 21.62 2.34 5.19
CA GLU A 52 22.72 2.30 4.22
C GLU A 52 22.90 0.88 3.67
N GLY A 53 23.01 0.75 2.34
CA GLY A 53 23.10 -0.55 1.65
C GLY A 53 21.77 -1.28 1.43
N GLY A 54 20.68 -0.83 2.07
CA GLY A 54 19.34 -1.39 1.89
C GLY A 54 18.72 -1.10 0.52
N LYS A 55 17.50 -1.58 0.30
CA LYS A 55 16.79 -1.44 -0.98
C LYS A 55 15.45 -0.74 -0.83
N VAL A 56 15.11 0.07 -1.81
CA VAL A 56 13.74 0.57 -2.01
C VAL A 56 13.18 -0.09 -3.26
N VAL A 57 11.99 -0.66 -3.16
CA VAL A 57 11.23 -1.20 -4.29
C VAL A 57 9.88 -0.49 -4.35
N THR A 58 9.36 -0.23 -5.54
CA THR A 58 8.09 0.49 -5.69
C THR A 58 7.21 -0.15 -6.76
N ILE A 59 5.90 -0.04 -6.62
CA ILE A 59 4.93 -0.42 -7.67
C ILE A 59 4.21 0.80 -8.25
N VAL A 60 4.66 2.01 -7.95
CA VAL A 60 4.06 3.26 -8.43
C VAL A 60 5.06 4.02 -9.29
N PRO A 61 4.83 4.11 -10.62
CA PRO A 61 5.67 4.91 -11.51
C PRO A 61 5.48 6.43 -11.35
N PRO A 62 6.49 7.26 -11.66
CA PRO A 62 7.86 6.86 -11.97
C PRO A 62 8.58 6.40 -10.69
N GLY A 63 9.23 5.24 -10.75
CA GLY A 63 10.12 4.84 -9.66
C GLY A 63 11.29 5.82 -9.60
N HIS A 64 11.55 6.40 -8.43
CA HIS A 64 12.70 7.29 -8.22
C HIS A 64 13.96 6.42 -8.17
N PRO A 65 14.93 6.53 -9.11
CA PRO A 65 16.15 5.73 -9.05
C PRO A 65 16.87 5.94 -7.71
N PRO A 66 17.41 4.88 -7.06
CA PRO A 66 17.57 3.50 -7.54
C PRO A 66 16.39 2.52 -7.31
N ALA A 67 15.16 2.99 -7.08
CA ALA A 67 14.03 2.09 -6.82
C ALA A 67 13.65 1.22 -8.04
N ILE A 68 13.37 -0.06 -7.79
CA ILE A 68 13.00 -1.05 -8.83
C ILE A 68 11.47 -1.18 -8.90
N PHE A 69 10.91 -1.12 -10.11
CA PHE A 69 9.50 -1.35 -10.38
C PHE A 69 9.19 -2.81 -10.71
N PHE A 70 8.09 -3.35 -10.21
CA PHE A 70 7.60 -4.69 -10.54
C PHE A 70 6.07 -4.79 -10.45
N VAL A 71 5.50 -5.89 -10.95
CA VAL A 71 4.05 -6.14 -10.95
C VAL A 71 3.76 -7.47 -10.27
N LEU A 72 2.76 -7.49 -9.37
CA LEU A 72 2.29 -8.69 -8.69
C LEU A 72 0.82 -8.97 -9.03
N THR A 73 0.42 -10.24 -8.94
CA THR A 73 -0.98 -10.66 -8.93
C THR A 73 -1.35 -11.12 -7.51
N SER A 74 -2.59 -10.85 -7.07
CA SER A 74 -3.09 -11.26 -5.75
C SER A 74 -4.33 -12.18 -5.89
N LYS A 75 -4.70 -12.95 -4.87
CA LYS A 75 -5.81 -13.95 -4.93
C LYS A 75 -6.98 -13.73 -3.94
N GLY A 76 -7.05 -12.62 -3.21
CA GLY A 76 -8.20 -12.31 -2.33
C GLY A 76 -9.27 -11.43 -2.99
N SER A 77 -10.55 -11.56 -2.63
CA SER A 77 -11.64 -10.79 -3.24
C SER A 77 -12.87 -10.61 -2.35
N THR A 78 -13.44 -9.39 -2.34
CA THR A 78 -14.83 -9.14 -1.93
C THR A 78 -15.66 -8.92 -3.21
N PRO A 79 -16.67 -9.77 -3.49
CA PRO A 79 -17.46 -9.67 -4.72
C PRO A 79 -18.43 -8.48 -4.66
N VAL A 80 -18.56 -7.79 -5.78
CA VAL A 80 -19.51 -6.70 -6.06
C VAL A 80 -20.34 -7.12 -7.28
N PRO A 81 -21.68 -6.97 -7.25
CA PRO A 81 -22.52 -7.31 -8.39
C PRO A 81 -22.17 -6.50 -9.65
N PHE A 82 -22.33 -7.08 -10.84
CA PHE A 82 -22.08 -6.40 -12.12
C PHE A 82 -22.90 -5.11 -12.32
N SER A 83 -24.09 -5.02 -11.70
CA SER A 83 -24.91 -3.81 -11.74
C SER A 83 -24.27 -2.60 -11.03
N GLN A 84 -23.21 -2.81 -10.24
CA GLN A 84 -22.53 -1.77 -9.46
C GLN A 84 -21.10 -1.47 -9.93
N VAL A 85 -20.77 -1.77 -11.20
CA VAL A 85 -19.41 -1.58 -11.73
C VAL A 85 -18.95 -0.12 -11.65
N ILE A 86 -19.84 0.84 -11.90
CA ILE A 86 -19.49 2.27 -11.87
C ILE A 86 -19.17 2.72 -10.44
N GLU A 87 -19.95 2.25 -9.47
CA GLU A 87 -19.76 2.51 -8.04
C GLU A 87 -18.48 1.83 -7.53
N ALA A 88 -18.19 0.62 -7.99
CA ALA A 88 -16.97 -0.10 -7.68
C ALA A 88 -15.72 0.64 -8.19
N ILE A 89 -15.76 1.13 -9.44
CA ILE A 89 -14.69 1.97 -10.00
C ILE A 89 -14.56 3.27 -9.21
N SER A 90 -15.68 3.98 -8.95
CA SER A 90 -15.68 5.22 -8.17
C SER A 90 -15.09 5.01 -6.77
N TYR A 91 -15.39 3.89 -6.11
CA TYR A 91 -14.81 3.53 -4.83
C TYR A 91 -13.30 3.28 -4.91
N LEU A 92 -12.83 2.58 -5.95
CA LEU A 92 -11.39 2.37 -6.18
C LEU A 92 -10.65 3.70 -6.39
N GLU A 93 -11.25 4.62 -7.15
CA GLU A 93 -10.69 5.96 -7.41
C GLU A 93 -10.53 6.80 -6.13
N THR A 94 -11.30 6.51 -5.08
CA THR A 94 -11.11 7.18 -3.78
C THR A 94 -9.77 6.83 -3.11
N SER A 95 -9.04 5.83 -3.60
CA SER A 95 -7.83 5.27 -2.96
C SER A 95 -8.05 4.77 -1.53
N ARG A 96 -9.31 4.48 -1.14
CA ARG A 96 -9.67 4.03 0.22
C ARG A 96 -9.96 2.55 0.32
N ALA A 97 -9.94 1.81 -0.79
CA ALA A 97 -10.16 0.38 -0.80
C ALA A 97 -9.34 -0.35 0.27
N THR A 98 -9.96 -1.35 0.88
CA THR A 98 -9.29 -2.29 1.78
C THR A 98 -9.31 -3.65 1.10
N GLY A 99 -8.13 -4.14 0.69
CA GLY A 99 -8.05 -5.36 -0.11
C GLY A 99 -8.43 -5.13 -1.58
N LYS A 100 -9.19 -6.07 -2.16
CA LYS A 100 -9.60 -6.02 -3.57
C LYS A 100 -11.09 -5.86 -3.74
N VAL A 101 -11.46 -5.12 -4.78
CA VAL A 101 -12.82 -5.05 -5.32
C VAL A 101 -12.91 -5.99 -6.53
N VAL A 102 -13.84 -6.94 -6.53
CA VAL A 102 -14.01 -7.92 -7.62
C VAL A 102 -15.44 -7.89 -8.13
N ILE A 103 -15.63 -7.81 -9.44
CA ILE A 103 -16.96 -7.86 -10.05
C ILE A 103 -17.36 -9.33 -10.28
N TYR A 104 -18.44 -9.78 -9.66
CA TYR A 104 -18.94 -11.16 -9.81
C TYR A 104 -20.41 -11.31 -9.35
N PRO A 105 -21.24 -12.11 -10.04
CA PRO A 105 -20.98 -12.71 -11.35
C PRO A 105 -21.03 -11.64 -12.46
N ILE A 106 -20.35 -11.93 -13.57
CA ILE A 106 -20.48 -11.17 -14.82
C ILE A 106 -21.59 -11.85 -15.64
N PRO A 107 -22.57 -11.12 -16.18
CA PRO A 107 -23.63 -11.66 -17.04
C PRO A 107 -23.12 -12.37 -18.29
#